data_AF-A0A839YAR5-F1
#
_entry.id   AF-A0A839YAR5-F1
#
_cell.length_a   1.000
_cell.length_b   1.000
_cell.length_c   1.000
_cell.angle_alpha   90.00
_cell.angle_beta   90.00
_cell.angle_gamma   90.00
#
_symmetry.space_group_name_H-M   'P 1'
#
loop_
_entity.id
_entity.type
_entity.pdbx_description
1 polymer ?
#
loop_
_entity_poly.entity_id
_entity_poly.type
_entity_poly.pdbx_seq_one_letter_code
_entity_poly.pdbx_strand_id
1 'polypeptide(L)'
;MTGLLLAVAAASVRLPAAAQDLPDPIAMTTDPADRAVLPEVARVIGSGKPDRAALDALLVKLPRPTPLREMVQAMRAETISYDDTGGAASAIEEALRLLPDDPRPKMIATHIFTFNGAPQRAADIWLQASRIAPWLARRSDRYEMNALIGRLVDVGDRARADRVSARLGEIGYSMGLAPERSSAALAKVREAIRAGDEAAALQGVTAISDPSQQLSLYIDRRYATLWPRIAEWSGSDLRQQQVRYLEELRSDWQATDDIETAVPYARQLQSLRAYDAVVALFLPLLDKVAPGDPAPATEFLTSTVSRALNVLERRDEAKALLARVDAAFTDRSNARSLNIEGGYVSLPSMDAKWDEVIAHADVFLARAKEMGYSVNSSATATVQGYRACALSRTGRAEEAQQASNEIMRAARQMPSVALNLVICRGEINVGRKLLVSLLSDEATRDTALRYVQPFTVERETAWSRLTTPTWKAIAAAPEVRAAAEKVGRILPAPLLETLPPGFDPYRLPPSQRGGGATS
;
A
#
# COMPACT_ATOMS: atom_id res chain seq x y z
N MET A 1 -5.77 -11.52 -29.41
CA MET A 1 -5.22 -10.72 -28.30
C MET A 1 -5.73 -9.30 -28.49
N THR A 2 -6.79 -8.97 -27.76
CA THR A 2 -7.77 -7.92 -28.08
C THR A 2 -7.52 -6.73 -27.16
N GLY A 3 -7.44 -5.53 -27.73
CA GLY A 3 -7.30 -4.28 -27.00
C GLY A 3 -8.51 -4.01 -26.10
N LEU A 4 -8.22 -3.54 -24.89
CA LEU A 4 -9.19 -3.25 -23.84
C LEU A 4 -10.05 -2.03 -24.21
N LEU A 5 -11.01 -2.23 -25.09
CA LEU A 5 -12.28 -1.51 -25.06
C LEU A 5 -13.15 -2.18 -24.00
N LEU A 6 -13.54 -1.41 -22.99
CA LEU A 6 -14.56 -1.81 -22.03
C LEU A 6 -15.82 -2.31 -22.78
N ALA A 7 -16.10 -3.60 -22.64
CA ALA A 7 -17.45 -4.14 -22.78
C ALA A 7 -17.77 -4.92 -21.50
N VAL A 8 -18.09 -4.18 -20.43
CA VAL A 8 -18.73 -4.75 -19.25
C VAL A 8 -20.19 -4.97 -19.62
N ALA A 9 -20.60 -6.22 -19.80
CA ALA A 9 -22.02 -6.59 -19.77
C ALA A 9 -22.51 -6.47 -18.31
N ALA A 10 -22.82 -5.24 -17.90
CA ALA A 10 -23.36 -4.93 -16.58
C ALA A 10 -24.89 -5.04 -16.59
N ALA A 11 -25.43 -5.77 -15.61
CA ALA A 11 -26.75 -5.47 -15.09
C ALA A 11 -26.82 -3.95 -14.83
N SER A 12 -27.73 -3.29 -15.53
CA SER A 12 -27.69 -1.85 -15.74
C SER A 12 -28.13 -1.09 -14.49
N VAL A 13 -27.20 -0.84 -13.58
CA VAL A 13 -27.34 0.30 -12.67
C VAL A 13 -27.22 1.55 -13.55
N ARG A 14 -28.36 2.16 -13.90
CA ARG A 14 -28.39 3.44 -14.61
C ARG A 14 -27.64 4.47 -13.77
N LEU A 15 -26.40 4.77 -14.16
CA LEU A 15 -25.71 5.96 -13.67
C LEU A 15 -26.53 7.19 -14.10
N PRO A 16 -26.62 8.24 -13.26
CA PRO A 16 -27.31 9.46 -13.64
C PRO A 16 -26.70 10.03 -14.92
N ALA A 17 -27.56 10.48 -15.85
CA ALA A 17 -27.20 10.99 -17.17
C ALA A 17 -26.18 12.14 -17.16
N ALA A 18 -26.03 12.84 -16.02
CA ALA A 18 -25.03 13.88 -15.82
C ALA A 18 -23.56 13.39 -15.82
N ALA A 19 -23.30 12.07 -15.81
CA ALA A 19 -21.95 11.52 -15.83
C ALA A 19 -21.33 11.36 -17.24
N GLN A 20 -22.03 11.73 -18.32
CA GLN A 20 -21.59 11.44 -19.69
C GLN A 20 -21.12 12.63 -20.53
N ASP A 21 -21.29 13.88 -20.07
CA ASP A 21 -20.98 15.05 -20.92
C ASP A 21 -19.65 15.72 -20.52
N LEU A 22 -18.54 14.98 -20.53
CA LEU A 22 -17.25 15.66 -20.74
C LEU A 22 -17.19 16.04 -22.22
N PRO A 23 -17.04 17.33 -22.57
CA PRO A 23 -16.88 17.74 -23.96
C PRO A 23 -15.78 16.89 -24.61
N ASP A 24 -16.09 16.26 -25.74
CA ASP A 24 -15.08 15.56 -26.51
C ASP A 24 -14.05 16.61 -26.99
N PRO A 25 -12.74 16.52 -26.65
CA PRO A 25 -11.77 17.52 -27.06
C PRO A 25 -11.60 17.52 -28.58
N ILE A 26 -11.92 16.40 -29.25
CA ILE A 26 -12.07 16.32 -30.71
C ILE A 26 -13.18 17.27 -31.16
N ALA A 27 -14.34 17.27 -30.49
CA ALA A 27 -15.44 18.20 -30.77
C ALA A 27 -15.11 19.67 -30.39
N MET A 28 -14.21 19.89 -29.44
CA MET A 28 -13.68 21.23 -29.10
C MET A 28 -12.64 21.75 -30.10
N THR A 29 -12.17 20.91 -31.03
CA THR A 29 -11.19 21.30 -32.05
C THR A 29 -11.87 22.16 -33.12
N THR A 30 -11.78 23.48 -32.94
CA THR A 30 -12.39 24.47 -33.85
C THR A 30 -11.44 24.97 -34.93
N ASP A 31 -10.13 24.77 -34.73
CA ASP A 31 -9.12 25.29 -35.64
C ASP A 31 -9.05 24.48 -36.96
N PRO A 32 -9.09 25.14 -38.14
CA PRO A 32 -9.04 24.45 -39.44
C PRO A 32 -7.78 23.59 -39.67
N ALA A 33 -6.60 24.04 -39.22
CA ALA A 33 -5.36 23.30 -39.40
C ALA A 33 -5.35 22.03 -38.54
N ASP A 34 -5.86 22.13 -37.32
CA ASP A 34 -5.97 20.98 -36.41
C ASP A 34 -7.03 19.98 -36.90
N ARG A 35 -8.16 20.46 -37.42
CA ARG A 35 -9.19 19.63 -38.04
C ARG A 35 -8.65 18.82 -39.22
N ALA A 36 -7.69 19.35 -39.97
CA ALA A 36 -7.06 18.62 -41.07
C ALA A 36 -6.21 17.43 -40.58
N VAL A 37 -5.66 17.50 -39.36
CA VAL A 37 -4.81 16.44 -38.76
C VAL A 37 -5.64 15.46 -37.90
N LEU A 38 -6.86 15.85 -37.51
CA LEU A 38 -7.75 15.10 -36.62
C LEU A 38 -7.97 13.62 -37.02
N PRO A 39 -8.18 13.24 -38.31
CA PRO A 39 -8.32 11.84 -38.68
C PRO A 39 -7.06 11.01 -38.39
N GLU A 40 -5.88 11.62 -38.55
CA GLU A 40 -4.59 10.97 -38.27
C GLU A 40 -4.39 10.79 -36.76
N VAL A 41 -4.73 11.81 -35.96
CA VAL A 41 -4.72 11.72 -34.50
C VAL A 41 -5.65 10.62 -34.01
N ALA A 42 -6.89 10.61 -34.49
CA ALA A 42 -7.89 9.60 -34.13
C ALA A 42 -7.42 8.18 -34.48
N ARG A 43 -6.76 8.00 -35.64
CA ARG A 43 -6.18 6.72 -36.04
C ARG A 43 -5.02 6.29 -35.13
N VAL A 44 -4.11 7.21 -34.79
CA VAL A 44 -2.94 6.90 -33.95
C VAL A 44 -3.38 6.57 -32.53
N ILE A 45 -4.20 7.42 -31.90
CA ILE A 45 -4.70 7.20 -30.54
C ILE A 45 -5.65 5.99 -30.48
N GLY A 46 -6.54 5.85 -31.47
CA GLY A 46 -7.49 4.74 -31.57
C GLY A 46 -6.84 3.36 -31.78
N SER A 47 -5.53 3.29 -32.05
CA SER A 47 -4.79 2.02 -32.10
C SER A 47 -4.67 1.32 -30.74
N GLY A 48 -4.94 2.04 -29.64
CA GLY A 48 -4.86 1.54 -28.27
C GLY A 48 -3.44 1.42 -27.69
N LYS A 49 -2.40 1.45 -28.54
CA LYS A 49 -0.98 1.51 -28.16
C LYS A 49 -0.21 2.40 -29.13
N PRO A 50 -0.40 3.73 -29.06
CA PRO A 50 0.29 4.64 -29.96
C PRO A 50 1.80 4.58 -29.73
N ASP A 51 2.56 4.42 -30.81
CA ASP A 51 4.02 4.49 -30.79
C ASP A 51 4.50 5.94 -30.61
N ARG A 52 5.62 6.11 -29.90
CA ARG A 52 6.23 7.41 -29.59
C ARG A 52 6.52 8.21 -30.86
N ALA A 53 7.09 7.58 -31.89
CA ALA A 53 7.46 8.30 -33.11
C ALA A 53 6.22 8.82 -33.87
N ALA A 54 5.12 8.06 -33.84
CA ALA A 54 3.85 8.50 -34.42
C ALA A 54 3.28 9.73 -33.68
N LEU A 55 3.35 9.75 -32.34
CA LEU A 55 2.91 10.89 -31.53
C LEU A 55 3.82 12.12 -31.75
N ASP A 56 5.13 11.93 -31.81
CA ASP A 56 6.10 13.00 -32.12
C ASP A 56 5.83 13.63 -33.50
N ALA A 57 5.54 12.81 -34.52
CA ALA A 57 5.19 13.28 -35.86
C ALA A 57 3.87 14.11 -35.88
N LEU A 58 2.89 13.73 -35.07
CA LEU A 58 1.65 14.50 -34.90
C LEU A 58 1.92 15.85 -34.22
N LEU A 59 2.79 15.89 -33.22
CA LEU A 59 3.13 17.14 -32.51
C LEU A 59 3.84 18.16 -33.40
N VAL A 60 4.61 17.73 -34.40
CA VAL A 60 5.19 18.61 -35.42
C VAL A 60 4.09 19.29 -36.26
N LYS A 61 3.00 18.57 -36.56
CA LYS A 61 1.85 19.09 -37.32
C LYS A 61 0.93 19.97 -36.46
N LEU A 62 1.08 19.92 -35.13
CA LEU A 62 0.28 20.66 -34.15
C LEU A 62 1.16 21.65 -33.36
N PRO A 63 1.73 22.71 -33.99
CA PRO A 63 2.68 23.61 -33.32
C PRO A 63 2.02 24.59 -32.33
N ARG A 64 0.69 24.74 -32.37
CA ARG A 64 -0.05 25.70 -31.55
C ARG A 64 -0.61 25.06 -30.28
N PRO A 65 -0.79 25.84 -29.20
CA PRO A 65 -1.33 25.36 -27.93
C PRO A 65 -2.85 25.11 -28.02
N THR A 66 -3.27 24.03 -28.67
CA THR A 66 -4.68 23.70 -28.91
C THR A 66 -5.13 22.44 -28.15
N PRO A 67 -6.45 22.21 -27.96
CA PRO A 67 -6.97 20.99 -27.33
C PRO A 67 -6.50 19.69 -28.02
N LEU A 68 -6.32 19.70 -29.34
CA LEU A 68 -5.84 18.51 -30.05
C LEU A 68 -4.37 18.22 -29.76
N ARG A 69 -3.52 19.26 -29.70
CA ARG A 69 -2.11 19.12 -29.29
C ARG A 69 -1.99 18.53 -27.90
N GLU A 70 -2.84 18.98 -26.98
CA GLU A 70 -2.87 18.42 -25.64
C GLU A 70 -3.14 16.92 -25.62
N MET A 71 -4.20 16.46 -26.29
CA MET A 71 -4.53 15.03 -26.30
C MET A 71 -3.32 14.20 -26.74
N VAL A 72 -2.62 14.67 -27.78
CA VAL A 72 -1.40 14.04 -28.26
C VAL A 72 -0.28 14.11 -27.21
N GLN A 73 -0.10 15.23 -26.51
CA GLN A 73 0.89 15.34 -25.42
C GLN A 73 0.58 14.45 -24.22
N ALA A 74 -0.69 14.34 -23.82
CA ALA A 74 -1.10 13.47 -22.71
C ALA A 74 -0.85 12.00 -23.05
N MET A 75 -1.22 11.55 -24.26
CA MET A 75 -0.90 10.20 -24.75
C MET A 75 0.61 9.97 -24.87
N ARG A 76 1.36 10.97 -25.34
CA ARG A 76 2.83 10.88 -25.41
C ARG A 76 3.44 10.72 -24.03
N ALA A 77 2.95 11.47 -23.05
CA ALA A 77 3.42 11.37 -21.68
C ALA A 77 3.21 9.96 -21.12
N GLU A 78 2.05 9.34 -21.39
CA GLU A 78 1.75 7.95 -21.04
C GLU A 78 2.67 6.95 -21.77
N THR A 79 2.87 7.11 -23.08
CA THR A 79 3.73 6.22 -23.87
C THR A 79 5.18 6.21 -23.38
N ILE A 80 5.71 7.34 -22.90
CA ILE A 80 7.11 7.48 -22.49
C ILE A 80 7.31 7.41 -20.98
N SER A 81 6.27 7.22 -20.17
CA SER A 81 6.35 7.33 -18.71
C SER A 81 7.28 6.31 -18.05
N TYR A 82 7.50 5.16 -18.72
CA TYR A 82 8.39 4.11 -18.24
C TYR A 82 9.86 4.32 -18.62
N ASP A 83 10.13 4.93 -19.78
CA ASP A 83 11.49 5.05 -20.36
C ASP A 83 12.11 6.44 -20.16
N ASP A 84 11.29 7.48 -20.08
CA ASP A 84 11.71 8.88 -20.05
C ASP A 84 10.81 9.67 -19.08
N THR A 85 11.01 9.44 -17.77
CA THR A 85 10.19 10.05 -16.71
C THR A 85 10.23 11.58 -16.72
N GLY A 86 11.36 12.18 -17.11
CA GLY A 86 11.51 13.63 -17.26
C GLY A 86 10.76 14.18 -18.48
N GLY A 87 10.86 13.49 -19.61
CA GLY A 87 10.08 13.80 -20.81
C GLY A 87 8.57 13.62 -20.60
N ALA A 88 8.16 12.59 -19.87
CA ALA A 88 6.76 12.33 -19.51
C ALA A 88 6.20 13.46 -18.63
N ALA A 89 6.93 13.86 -17.58
CA ALA A 89 6.55 14.97 -16.72
C ALA A 89 6.42 16.30 -17.50
N SER A 90 7.35 16.56 -18.42
CA SER A 90 7.31 17.77 -19.25
C SER A 90 6.11 17.77 -20.21
N ALA A 91 5.84 16.63 -20.86
CA ALA A 91 4.72 16.48 -21.78
C ALA A 91 3.37 16.61 -21.06
N ILE A 92 3.23 16.02 -19.87
CA ILE A 92 1.98 16.10 -19.12
C ILE A 92 1.75 17.47 -18.49
N GLU A 93 2.80 18.19 -18.06
CA GLU A 93 2.64 19.59 -17.60
C GLU A 93 2.21 20.51 -18.75
N GLU A 94 2.72 20.29 -19.97
CA GLU A 94 2.19 21.00 -21.14
C GLU A 94 0.71 20.68 -21.33
N ALA A 95 0.33 19.40 -21.24
CA ALA A 95 -1.06 19.00 -21.40
C ALA A 95 -1.99 19.64 -20.34
N LEU A 96 -1.59 19.63 -19.07
CA LEU A 96 -2.35 20.26 -17.97
C LEU A 96 -2.54 21.77 -18.14
N ARG A 97 -1.60 22.45 -18.81
CA ARG A 97 -1.68 23.89 -19.09
C ARG A 97 -2.71 24.21 -20.19
N LEU A 98 -2.93 23.29 -21.13
CA LEU A 98 -3.77 23.50 -22.32
C LEU A 98 -5.27 23.29 -22.03
N LEU A 99 -5.64 22.33 -21.19
CA LEU A 99 -7.00 22.16 -20.66
C LEU A 99 -6.96 22.04 -19.13
N PRO A 100 -6.81 23.17 -18.42
CA PRO A 100 -6.73 23.18 -16.96
C PRO A 100 -7.99 22.62 -16.28
N ASP A 101 -9.13 22.57 -16.98
CA ASP A 101 -10.41 22.06 -16.47
C ASP A 101 -10.73 20.63 -16.92
N ASP A 102 -9.99 20.05 -17.87
CA ASP A 102 -10.24 18.66 -18.31
C ASP A 102 -9.69 17.66 -17.28
N PRO A 103 -10.50 16.70 -16.80
CA PRO A 103 -10.04 15.72 -15.82
C PRO A 103 -9.21 14.58 -16.43
N ARG A 104 -9.24 14.34 -17.74
CA ARG A 104 -8.50 13.24 -18.40
C ARG A 104 -6.97 13.37 -18.31
N PRO A 105 -6.34 14.49 -18.73
CA PRO A 105 -4.89 14.66 -18.56
C PRO A 105 -4.49 14.62 -17.08
N LYS A 106 -5.38 15.04 -16.16
CA LYS A 106 -5.15 14.95 -14.72
C LYS A 106 -5.04 13.51 -14.22
N MET A 107 -5.81 12.57 -14.78
CA MET A 107 -5.69 11.16 -14.43
C MET A 107 -4.33 10.59 -14.84
N ILE A 108 -3.88 10.88 -16.08
CA ILE A 108 -2.56 10.47 -16.57
C ILE A 108 -1.44 11.11 -15.75
N ALA A 109 -1.57 12.41 -15.43
CA ALA A 109 -0.63 13.12 -14.58
C ALA A 109 -0.53 12.52 -13.16
N THR A 110 -1.65 12.05 -12.60
CA THR A 110 -1.65 11.38 -11.30
C THR A 110 -0.75 10.15 -11.33
N HIS A 111 -0.87 9.32 -12.37
CA HIS A 111 -0.02 8.15 -12.56
C HIS A 111 1.45 8.54 -12.65
N ILE A 112 1.78 9.44 -13.59
CA ILE A 112 3.16 9.89 -13.82
C ILE A 112 3.78 10.42 -12.53
N PHE A 113 3.14 11.39 -11.87
CA PHE A 113 3.71 12.02 -10.67
C PHE A 113 3.76 11.10 -9.45
N THR A 114 2.90 10.08 -9.39
CA THR A 114 2.99 9.03 -8.36
C THR A 114 4.31 8.28 -8.47
N PHE A 115 4.73 7.92 -9.69
CA PHE A 115 5.92 7.10 -9.93
C PHE A 115 7.18 7.89 -10.30
N ASN A 116 7.10 9.21 -10.51
CA ASN A 116 8.26 10.09 -10.75
C ASN A 116 8.86 10.73 -9.47
N GLY A 117 8.25 10.53 -8.31
CA GLY A 117 8.75 11.09 -7.04
C GLY A 117 8.08 12.41 -6.64
N ALA A 118 6.92 12.73 -7.22
CA ALA A 118 6.12 13.91 -6.88
C ALA A 118 4.72 13.54 -6.32
N PRO A 119 4.61 12.68 -5.29
CA PRO A 119 3.32 12.17 -4.82
C PRO A 119 2.39 13.27 -4.28
N GLN A 120 2.92 14.36 -3.71
CA GLN A 120 2.10 15.50 -3.30
C GLN A 120 1.38 16.14 -4.49
N ARG A 121 2.10 16.32 -5.61
CA ARG A 121 1.55 16.89 -6.84
C ARG A 121 0.52 15.95 -7.45
N ALA A 122 0.82 14.65 -7.52
CA ALA A 122 -0.13 13.63 -7.97
C ALA A 122 -1.45 13.69 -7.19
N ALA A 123 -1.38 13.74 -5.86
CA ALA A 123 -2.57 13.81 -5.02
C ALA A 123 -3.37 15.10 -5.19
N ASP A 124 -2.70 16.26 -5.31
CA ASP A 124 -3.41 17.52 -5.53
C ASP A 124 -4.13 17.53 -6.90
N ILE A 125 -3.50 16.97 -7.95
CA ILE A 125 -4.10 16.80 -9.27
C ILE A 125 -5.28 15.83 -9.22
N TRP A 126 -5.12 14.67 -8.58
CA TRP A 126 -6.19 13.68 -8.46
C TRP A 126 -7.38 14.23 -7.66
N LEU A 127 -7.13 14.98 -6.57
CA LEU A 127 -8.17 15.65 -5.80
C LEU A 127 -8.91 16.72 -6.62
N GLN A 128 -8.26 17.38 -7.57
CA GLN A 128 -8.93 18.27 -8.54
C GLN A 128 -9.78 17.46 -9.53
N ALA A 129 -9.20 16.43 -10.15
CA ALA A 129 -9.90 15.57 -11.12
C ALA A 129 -11.14 14.92 -10.51
N SER A 130 -11.04 14.39 -9.28
CA SER A 130 -12.15 13.76 -8.57
C SER A 130 -13.28 14.71 -8.19
N ARG A 131 -13.02 16.03 -8.12
CA ARG A 131 -14.07 17.04 -7.92
C ARG A 131 -14.78 17.38 -9.23
N ILE A 132 -14.04 17.46 -10.33
CA ILE A 132 -14.57 17.76 -11.67
C ILE A 132 -15.37 16.57 -12.22
N ALA A 133 -14.78 15.36 -12.20
CA ALA A 133 -15.39 14.13 -12.70
C ALA A 133 -15.22 12.98 -11.69
N PRO A 134 -16.05 12.92 -10.63
CA PRO A 134 -15.99 11.86 -9.62
C PRO A 134 -16.10 10.45 -10.21
N TRP A 135 -16.90 10.29 -11.27
CA TRP A 135 -17.09 9.00 -11.96
C TRP A 135 -15.82 8.52 -12.67
N LEU A 136 -15.00 9.44 -13.19
CA LEU A 136 -13.74 9.12 -13.87
C LEU A 136 -12.69 8.76 -12.83
N ALA A 137 -12.56 9.56 -11.77
CA ALA A 137 -11.65 9.27 -10.67
C ALA A 137 -11.97 7.95 -9.95
N ARG A 138 -13.24 7.52 -9.90
CA ARG A 138 -13.64 6.20 -9.38
C ARG A 138 -13.00 5.04 -10.15
N ARG A 139 -12.59 5.24 -11.41
CA ARG A 139 -11.94 4.24 -12.26
C ARG A 139 -10.42 4.19 -12.11
N SER A 140 -9.85 4.96 -11.18
CA SER A 140 -8.40 4.90 -10.90
C SER A 140 -7.98 3.47 -10.56
N ASP A 141 -6.79 3.07 -11.00
CA ASP A 141 -6.27 1.75 -10.67
C ASP A 141 -6.02 1.62 -9.15
N ARG A 142 -6.26 0.43 -8.60
CA ARG A 142 -6.10 0.17 -7.16
C ARG A 142 -4.65 0.13 -6.71
N TYR A 143 -3.78 -0.43 -7.54
CA TYR A 143 -2.37 -0.41 -7.24
C TYR A 143 -1.83 1.03 -7.26
N GLU A 144 -2.23 1.84 -8.24
CA GLU A 144 -1.87 3.26 -8.32
C GLU A 144 -2.32 4.04 -7.07
N MET A 145 -3.59 3.94 -6.67
CA MET A 145 -4.08 4.69 -5.51
C MET A 145 -3.39 4.26 -4.20
N ASN A 146 -3.15 2.95 -4.04
CA ASN A 146 -2.40 2.43 -2.90
C ASN A 146 -0.95 2.92 -2.91
N ALA A 147 -0.31 2.98 -4.08
CA ALA A 147 1.04 3.51 -4.24
C ALA A 147 1.10 5.01 -3.91
N LEU A 148 0.15 5.81 -4.39
CA LEU A 148 0.05 7.23 -4.09
C LEU A 148 -0.08 7.50 -2.59
N ILE A 149 -1.03 6.83 -1.93
CA ILE A 149 -1.25 6.95 -0.48
C ILE A 149 0.00 6.52 0.29
N GLY A 150 0.60 5.37 -0.07
CA GLY A 150 1.82 4.88 0.56
C GLY A 150 2.99 5.86 0.42
N ARG A 151 3.19 6.43 -0.77
CA ARG A 151 4.25 7.41 -1.03
C ARG A 151 4.07 8.74 -0.31
N LEU A 152 2.83 9.19 -0.14
CA LEU A 152 2.53 10.36 0.70
C LEU A 152 2.90 10.10 2.16
N VAL A 153 2.59 8.91 2.68
CA VAL A 153 2.99 8.51 4.05
C VAL A 153 4.50 8.42 4.17
N ASP A 154 5.18 7.84 3.19
CA ASP A 154 6.65 7.72 3.13
C ASP A 154 7.36 9.08 3.23
N VAL A 155 6.83 10.12 2.57
CA VAL A 155 7.39 11.49 2.63
C VAL A 155 6.87 12.29 3.83
N GLY A 156 6.08 11.68 4.72
CA GLY A 156 5.54 12.29 5.93
C GLY A 156 4.26 13.11 5.75
N ASP A 157 3.66 13.13 4.57
CA ASP A 157 2.46 13.91 4.25
C ASP A 157 1.17 13.11 4.50
N ARG A 158 0.98 12.73 5.76
CA ARG A 158 -0.17 11.93 6.20
C ARG A 158 -1.51 12.67 6.02
N ALA A 159 -1.51 13.99 6.17
CA ALA A 159 -2.74 14.77 6.02
C ALA A 159 -3.26 14.76 4.58
N ARG A 160 -2.36 14.83 3.58
CA ARG A 160 -2.75 14.68 2.17
C ARG A 160 -3.15 13.25 1.84
N ALA A 161 -2.47 12.25 2.41
CA ALA A 161 -2.88 10.85 2.28
C ALA A 161 -4.30 10.62 2.80
N ASP A 162 -4.63 11.13 4.00
CA ASP A 162 -5.98 11.07 4.56
C ASP A 162 -7.01 11.77 3.63
N ARG A 163 -6.72 12.96 3.08
CA ARG A 163 -7.63 13.63 2.13
C ARG A 163 -7.94 12.77 0.91
N VAL A 164 -6.91 12.12 0.33
CA VAL A 164 -7.10 11.20 -0.79
C VAL A 164 -7.98 10.02 -0.38
N SER A 165 -7.67 9.36 0.74
CA SER A 165 -8.45 8.22 1.26
C SER A 165 -9.91 8.58 1.59
N ALA A 166 -10.14 9.72 2.23
CA ALA A 166 -11.48 10.21 2.54
C ALA A 166 -12.27 10.47 1.26
N ARG A 167 -11.65 11.12 0.27
CA ARG A 167 -12.26 11.41 -1.03
C ARG A 167 -12.58 10.14 -1.82
N LEU A 168 -11.71 9.13 -1.81
CA LEU A 168 -12.00 7.82 -2.40
C LEU A 168 -13.32 7.25 -1.83
N GLY A 169 -13.49 7.29 -0.50
CA GLY A 169 -14.74 6.86 0.14
C GLY A 169 -15.97 7.71 -0.24
N GLU A 170 -15.82 9.03 -0.36
CA GLU A 170 -16.91 9.93 -0.79
C GLU A 170 -17.39 9.64 -2.21
N ILE A 171 -16.46 9.40 -3.14
CA ILE A 171 -16.83 9.16 -4.54
C ILE A 171 -17.24 7.71 -4.78
N GLY A 172 -17.27 6.84 -3.76
CA GLY A 172 -17.63 5.43 -3.90
C GLY A 172 -16.55 4.59 -4.58
N TYR A 173 -15.29 4.97 -4.47
CA TYR A 173 -14.16 4.19 -4.96
C TYR A 173 -13.98 2.90 -4.16
N SER A 174 -13.91 1.76 -4.87
CA SER A 174 -13.62 0.44 -4.31
C SER A 174 -14.32 0.13 -2.98
N MET A 175 -15.54 0.66 -2.79
CA MET A 175 -16.35 0.44 -1.58
C MET A 175 -16.74 -1.04 -1.44
N GLY A 176 -16.45 -1.87 -2.44
CA GLY A 176 -16.65 -3.31 -2.41
C GLY A 176 -15.73 -4.01 -1.41
N LEU A 177 -14.55 -3.48 -1.10
CA LEU A 177 -13.55 -4.18 -0.29
C LEU A 177 -13.41 -3.60 1.13
N ALA A 178 -13.30 -4.47 2.12
CA ALA A 178 -13.27 -4.10 3.53
C ALA A 178 -12.08 -3.18 3.93
N PRO A 179 -10.82 -3.42 3.49
CA PRO A 179 -9.69 -2.57 3.86
C PRO A 179 -9.85 -1.12 3.38
N GLU A 180 -10.34 -0.93 2.15
CA GLU A 180 -10.56 0.37 1.52
C GLU A 180 -11.67 1.14 2.24
N ARG A 181 -12.80 0.48 2.53
CA ARG A 181 -13.90 1.06 3.33
C ARG A 181 -13.39 1.55 4.68
N SER A 182 -12.66 0.70 5.40
CA SER A 182 -12.12 1.06 6.72
C SER A 182 -11.13 2.23 6.64
N SER A 183 -10.22 2.20 5.67
CA SER A 183 -9.21 3.25 5.51
C SER A 183 -9.83 4.60 5.16
N ALA A 184 -10.85 4.61 4.31
CA ALA A 184 -11.61 5.82 4.02
C ALA A 184 -12.37 6.35 5.25
N ALA A 185 -12.96 5.46 6.06
CA ALA A 185 -13.62 5.83 7.31
C ALA A 185 -12.63 6.42 8.34
N LEU A 186 -11.47 5.79 8.53
CA LEU A 186 -10.40 6.29 9.39
C LEU A 186 -9.95 7.68 8.95
N ALA A 187 -9.72 7.87 7.65
CA ALA A 187 -9.31 9.14 7.10
C ALA A 187 -10.34 10.25 7.37
N LYS A 188 -11.63 9.97 7.17
CA LYS A 188 -12.71 10.92 7.51
C LYS A 188 -12.75 11.28 9.00
N VAL A 189 -12.57 10.30 9.88
CA VAL A 189 -12.48 10.57 11.33
C VAL A 189 -11.30 11.47 11.66
N ARG A 190 -10.13 11.23 11.07
CA ARG A 190 -8.95 12.08 11.26
C ARG A 190 -9.15 13.50 10.72
N GLU A 191 -9.79 13.64 9.56
CA GLU A 191 -10.13 14.95 8.99
C GLU A 191 -11.09 15.72 9.90
N ALA A 192 -12.14 15.05 10.41
CA ALA A 192 -13.10 15.64 11.32
C ALA A 192 -12.44 16.13 12.62
N ILE A 193 -11.56 15.33 13.22
CA ILE A 193 -10.77 15.73 14.39
C ILE A 193 -9.87 16.94 14.08
N ARG A 194 -9.18 16.94 12.92
CA ARG A 194 -8.37 18.10 12.50
C ARG A 194 -9.20 19.37 12.30
N ALA A 195 -10.45 19.23 11.86
CA ALA A 195 -11.40 20.33 11.67
C ALA A 195 -12.10 20.78 12.96
N GLY A 196 -11.91 20.07 14.08
CA GLY A 196 -12.64 20.32 15.32
C GLY A 196 -14.10 19.84 15.30
N ASP A 197 -14.51 19.04 14.31
CA ASP A 197 -15.84 18.46 14.21
C ASP A 197 -15.92 17.12 14.96
N GLU A 198 -16.01 17.21 16.28
CA GLU A 198 -16.08 16.05 17.17
C GLU A 198 -17.33 15.19 16.89
N ALA A 199 -18.45 15.81 16.53
CA ALA A 199 -19.70 15.10 16.24
C ALA A 199 -19.56 14.19 15.02
N ALA A 200 -19.00 14.70 13.91
CA ALA A 200 -18.72 13.89 12.73
C ALA A 200 -17.68 12.79 13.02
N ALA A 201 -16.65 13.10 13.82
CA ALA A 201 -15.65 12.12 14.21
C ALA A 201 -16.26 10.95 15.01
N LEU A 202 -17.14 11.25 15.98
CA LEU A 202 -17.85 10.25 16.78
C LEU A 202 -18.77 9.36 15.93
N GLN A 203 -19.49 9.94 14.97
CA GLN A 203 -20.33 9.20 14.03
C GLN A 203 -19.51 8.26 13.15
N GLY A 204 -18.31 8.69 12.73
CA GLY A 204 -17.44 7.91 11.86
C GLY A 204 -16.79 6.68 12.53
N VAL A 205 -16.70 6.62 13.85
CA VAL A 205 -16.01 5.53 14.58
C VAL A 205 -16.52 4.15 14.17
N THR A 206 -17.84 3.97 14.03
CA THR A 206 -18.43 2.66 13.73
C THR A 206 -18.24 2.21 12.28
N ALA A 207 -17.81 3.11 11.39
CA ALA A 207 -17.51 2.79 10.01
C ALA A 207 -16.07 2.26 9.82
N ILE A 208 -15.21 2.36 10.84
CA ILE A 208 -13.85 1.82 10.80
C ILE A 208 -13.92 0.32 11.12
N SER A 209 -13.83 -0.54 10.10
CA SER A 209 -13.96 -1.97 10.30
C SER A 209 -12.65 -2.68 10.70
N ASP A 210 -11.48 -2.17 10.29
CA ASP A 210 -10.18 -2.73 10.65
C ASP A 210 -9.86 -2.45 12.13
N PRO A 211 -9.72 -3.50 12.97
CA PRO A 211 -9.44 -3.33 14.39
C PRO A 211 -8.05 -2.71 14.66
N SER A 212 -7.06 -2.87 13.77
CA SER A 212 -5.74 -2.22 13.92
C SER A 212 -5.84 -0.71 13.72
N GLN A 213 -6.73 -0.26 12.84
CA GLN A 213 -7.01 1.16 12.63
C GLN A 213 -7.69 1.76 13.86
N GLN A 214 -8.71 1.08 14.39
CA GLN A 214 -9.35 1.49 15.65
C GLN A 214 -8.37 1.50 16.83
N LEU A 215 -7.48 0.50 16.94
CA LEU A 215 -6.45 0.46 17.98
C LEU A 215 -5.57 1.71 17.94
N SER A 216 -5.24 2.22 16.75
CA SER A 216 -4.44 3.45 16.59
C SER A 216 -5.13 4.66 17.22
N LEU A 217 -6.44 4.80 17.01
CA LEU A 217 -7.25 5.85 17.65
C LEU A 217 -7.37 5.60 19.15
N TYR A 218 -7.54 4.33 19.54
CA TYR A 218 -7.74 3.93 20.92
C TYR A 218 -6.50 4.19 21.79
N ILE A 219 -5.27 4.15 21.27
CA ILE A 219 -4.06 4.37 22.08
C ILE A 219 -3.52 5.80 22.08
N ASP A 220 -3.89 6.63 21.10
CA ASP A 220 -3.40 8.01 20.97
C ASP A 220 -4.36 9.03 21.60
N ARG A 221 -3.84 9.87 22.51
CA ARG A 221 -4.63 10.82 23.31
C ARG A 221 -5.26 11.93 22.46
N ARG A 222 -4.78 12.17 21.24
CA ARG A 222 -5.46 13.07 20.28
C ARG A 222 -6.90 12.66 20.00
N TYR A 223 -7.21 11.38 20.15
CA TYR A 223 -8.53 10.82 19.91
C TYR A 223 -9.24 10.40 21.21
N ALA A 224 -8.82 10.94 22.36
CA ALA A 224 -9.35 10.54 23.66
C ALA A 224 -10.87 10.72 23.78
N THR A 225 -11.43 11.73 23.12
CA THR A 225 -12.89 11.96 23.05
C THR A 225 -13.63 10.82 22.36
N LEU A 226 -12.98 10.09 21.45
CA LEU A 226 -13.56 8.95 20.73
C LEU A 226 -13.48 7.63 21.51
N TRP A 227 -12.66 7.56 22.57
CA TRP A 227 -12.40 6.31 23.28
C TRP A 227 -13.66 5.65 23.88
N PRO A 228 -14.62 6.37 24.50
CA PRO A 228 -15.85 5.76 24.98
C PRO A 228 -16.65 5.10 23.84
N ARG A 229 -16.74 5.78 22.69
CA ARG A 229 -17.46 5.25 21.52
C ARG A 229 -16.78 4.02 20.91
N ILE A 230 -15.45 4.02 20.86
CA ILE A 230 -14.67 2.86 20.42
C ILE A 230 -14.90 1.67 21.37
N ALA A 231 -14.86 1.89 22.69
CA ALA A 231 -15.07 0.84 23.68
C ALA A 231 -16.50 0.26 23.62
N GLU A 232 -17.51 1.11 23.42
CA GLU A 232 -18.90 0.70 23.25
C GLU A 232 -19.09 -0.16 21.99
N TRP A 233 -18.52 0.26 20.85
CA TRP A 233 -18.72 -0.40 19.56
C TRP A 233 -17.93 -1.70 19.37
N SER A 234 -16.68 -1.70 19.81
CA SER A 234 -15.71 -2.77 19.53
C SER A 234 -15.48 -3.70 20.71
N GLY A 235 -15.94 -3.32 21.90
CA GLY A 235 -15.53 -3.91 23.17
C GLY A 235 -14.17 -3.38 23.61
N SER A 236 -13.87 -3.50 24.91
CA SER A 236 -12.61 -3.01 25.49
C SER A 236 -11.35 -3.69 24.96
N ASP A 237 -11.50 -4.84 24.27
CA ASP A 237 -10.42 -5.64 23.68
C ASP A 237 -10.51 -5.74 22.15
N LEU A 238 -11.43 -4.98 21.52
CA LEU A 238 -11.67 -4.96 20.06
C LEU A 238 -12.07 -6.32 19.45
N ARG A 239 -12.35 -7.35 20.26
CA ARG A 239 -12.57 -8.72 19.76
C ARG A 239 -13.79 -8.82 18.85
N GLN A 240 -14.88 -8.14 19.20
CA GLN A 240 -16.11 -8.19 18.39
C GLN A 240 -15.88 -7.58 17.01
N GLN A 241 -15.12 -6.48 16.96
CA GLN A 241 -14.75 -5.84 15.71
C GLN A 241 -13.85 -6.74 14.86
N GLN A 242 -12.90 -7.44 15.49
CA GLN A 242 -12.04 -8.39 14.80
C GLN A 242 -12.83 -9.51 14.11
N VAL A 243 -13.83 -10.10 14.79
CA VAL A 243 -14.68 -11.13 14.17
C VAL A 243 -15.40 -10.58 12.94
N ARG A 244 -16.05 -9.42 13.05
CA ARG A 244 -16.74 -8.78 11.91
C ARG A 244 -15.80 -8.53 10.73
N TYR A 245 -14.61 -8.01 11.00
CA TYR A 245 -13.64 -7.72 9.95
C TYR A 245 -13.11 -8.98 9.27
N LEU A 246 -12.81 -10.04 10.02
CA LEU A 246 -12.39 -11.32 9.44
C LEU A 246 -13.49 -11.94 8.56
N GLU A 247 -14.76 -11.81 8.97
CA GLU A 247 -15.92 -12.23 8.18
C GLU A 247 -16.04 -11.43 6.88
N GLU A 248 -15.85 -10.10 6.92
CA GLU A 248 -15.84 -9.26 5.72
C GLU A 248 -14.71 -9.65 4.77
N LEU A 249 -13.47 -9.77 5.26
CA LEU A 249 -12.30 -10.15 4.45
C LEU A 249 -12.48 -11.53 3.79
N ARG A 250 -13.02 -12.49 4.55
CA ARG A 250 -13.35 -13.81 4.01
C ARG A 250 -14.43 -13.73 2.95
N SER A 251 -15.48 -12.94 3.18
CA SER A 251 -16.58 -12.75 2.23
C SER A 251 -16.08 -12.10 0.94
N ASP A 252 -15.22 -11.09 1.03
CA ASP A 252 -14.63 -10.42 -0.14
C ASP A 252 -13.84 -11.42 -0.98
N TRP A 253 -12.97 -12.23 -0.36
CA TRP A 253 -12.21 -13.28 -1.06
C TRP A 253 -13.11 -14.36 -1.66
N GLN A 254 -14.08 -14.87 -0.91
CA GLN A 254 -14.98 -15.93 -1.38
C GLN A 254 -15.89 -15.47 -2.52
N ALA A 255 -16.18 -14.17 -2.61
CA ALA A 255 -17.03 -13.61 -3.66
C ALA A 255 -16.32 -13.52 -5.02
N THR A 256 -14.99 -13.36 -5.04
CA THR A 256 -14.23 -13.19 -6.30
C THR A 256 -13.31 -14.36 -6.63
N ASP A 257 -12.90 -15.15 -5.63
CA ASP A 257 -11.98 -16.29 -5.75
C ASP A 257 -10.64 -15.93 -6.43
N ASP A 258 -10.10 -14.74 -6.12
CA ASP A 258 -8.84 -14.26 -6.68
C ASP A 258 -7.76 -14.00 -5.60
N ILE A 259 -6.51 -13.90 -6.06
CA ILE A 259 -5.35 -13.65 -5.18
C ILE A 259 -5.39 -12.25 -4.56
N GLU A 260 -5.91 -11.26 -5.28
CA GLU A 260 -5.88 -9.86 -4.84
C GLU A 260 -6.74 -9.62 -3.60
N THR A 261 -7.91 -10.26 -3.55
CA THR A 261 -8.83 -10.27 -2.41
C THR A 261 -8.41 -11.25 -1.32
N ALA A 262 -7.70 -12.33 -1.67
CA ALA A 262 -7.09 -13.25 -0.69
C ALA A 262 -6.01 -12.57 0.17
N VAL A 263 -5.21 -11.65 -0.41
CA VAL A 263 -4.07 -11.01 0.26
C VAL A 263 -4.45 -10.33 1.59
N PRO A 264 -5.48 -9.44 1.65
CA PRO A 264 -5.94 -8.87 2.91
C PRO A 264 -6.31 -9.90 3.97
N TYR A 265 -7.05 -10.96 3.60
CA TYR A 265 -7.45 -12.00 4.55
C TYR A 265 -6.24 -12.80 5.07
N ALA A 266 -5.34 -13.21 4.16
CA ALA A 266 -4.10 -13.90 4.51
C ALA A 266 -3.22 -13.07 5.44
N ARG A 267 -3.06 -11.77 5.17
CA ARG A 267 -2.29 -10.85 6.02
C ARG A 267 -2.91 -10.70 7.40
N GLN A 268 -4.24 -10.60 7.48
CA GLN A 268 -4.92 -10.49 8.76
C GLN A 268 -4.77 -11.77 9.58
N LEU A 269 -4.96 -12.95 8.98
CA LEU A 269 -4.73 -14.23 9.63
C LEU A 269 -3.27 -14.39 10.09
N GLN A 270 -2.29 -13.99 9.26
CA GLN A 270 -0.88 -13.98 9.64
C GLN A 270 -0.61 -13.05 10.83
N SER A 271 -1.23 -11.86 10.87
CA SER A 271 -1.08 -10.91 11.98
C SER A 271 -1.63 -11.46 13.31
N LEU A 272 -2.64 -12.32 13.22
CA LEU A 272 -3.24 -13.06 14.34
C LEU A 272 -2.58 -14.42 14.58
N ARG A 273 -1.41 -14.66 13.97
CA ARG A 273 -0.60 -15.87 14.11
C ARG A 273 -1.32 -17.16 13.73
N ALA A 274 -2.36 -17.07 12.91
CA ALA A 274 -3.07 -18.21 12.36
C ALA A 274 -2.28 -18.84 11.20
N TYR A 275 -1.00 -19.16 11.42
CA TYR A 275 -0.07 -19.58 10.36
C TYR A 275 -0.51 -20.87 9.67
N ASP A 276 -1.04 -21.84 10.43
CA ASP A 276 -1.59 -23.08 9.87
C ASP A 276 -2.74 -22.78 8.90
N ALA A 277 -3.65 -21.86 9.27
CA ALA A 277 -4.75 -21.45 8.40
C ALA A 277 -4.26 -20.69 7.15
N VAL A 278 -3.25 -19.82 7.30
CA VAL A 278 -2.64 -19.11 6.16
C VAL A 278 -2.09 -20.12 5.15
N VAL A 279 -1.32 -21.12 5.61
CA VAL A 279 -0.73 -22.10 4.71
C VAL A 279 -1.81 -22.97 4.07
N ALA A 280 -2.74 -23.51 4.86
CA ALA A 280 -3.78 -24.40 4.36
C ALA A 280 -4.72 -23.75 3.34
N LEU A 281 -5.09 -22.47 3.55
CA LEU A 281 -6.04 -21.77 2.67
C LEU A 281 -5.38 -21.20 1.41
N PHE A 282 -4.16 -20.67 1.51
CA PHE A 282 -3.59 -19.82 0.45
C PHE A 282 -2.41 -20.42 -0.29
N LEU A 283 -1.71 -21.42 0.25
CA LEU A 283 -0.68 -22.14 -0.51
C LEU A 283 -1.25 -22.77 -1.81
N PRO A 284 -2.45 -23.39 -1.82
CA PRO A 284 -3.03 -23.96 -3.03
C PRO A 284 -3.29 -22.93 -4.15
N LEU A 285 -3.52 -21.66 -3.81
CA LEU A 285 -3.67 -20.59 -4.82
C LEU A 285 -2.35 -20.33 -5.55
N LEU A 286 -1.21 -20.50 -4.84
CA LEU A 286 0.13 -20.28 -5.36
C LEU A 286 0.75 -21.51 -6.03
N ASP A 287 0.14 -22.69 -5.88
CA ASP A 287 0.55 -23.90 -6.60
C ASP A 287 0.19 -23.86 -8.08
N LYS A 288 -0.76 -22.99 -8.46
CA LYS A 288 -1.23 -22.80 -9.85
C LYS A 288 -0.44 -21.74 -10.62
N VAL A 289 0.48 -21.03 -9.98
CA VAL A 289 1.26 -19.96 -10.62
C VAL A 289 2.26 -20.57 -11.59
N ALA A 290 2.12 -20.24 -12.88
CA ALA A 290 2.98 -20.73 -13.96
C ALA A 290 4.13 -19.75 -14.28
N PRO A 291 5.28 -20.25 -14.78
CA PRO A 291 6.35 -19.39 -15.27
C PRO A 291 5.86 -18.42 -16.36
N GLY A 292 6.27 -17.15 -16.26
CA GLY A 292 5.89 -16.09 -17.20
C GLY A 292 4.45 -15.55 -17.09
N ASP A 293 3.62 -16.08 -16.19
CA ASP A 293 2.21 -15.64 -16.04
C ASP A 293 1.81 -15.41 -14.57
N PRO A 294 2.38 -14.39 -13.90
CA PRO A 294 2.03 -14.11 -12.52
C PRO A 294 0.68 -13.37 -12.47
N ALA A 295 -0.32 -14.01 -11.87
CA ALA A 295 -1.59 -13.36 -11.56
C ALA A 295 -1.37 -12.09 -10.71
N PRO A 296 -2.25 -11.07 -10.80
CA PRO A 296 -2.18 -9.87 -9.97
C PRO A 296 -2.02 -10.20 -8.48
N ALA A 297 -1.20 -9.40 -7.79
CA ALA A 297 -0.91 -9.52 -6.35
C ALA A 297 -0.25 -10.83 -5.87
N THR A 298 0.14 -11.74 -6.77
CA THR A 298 0.88 -12.97 -6.45
C THR A 298 2.09 -12.70 -5.56
N GLU A 299 2.85 -11.64 -5.84
CA GLU A 299 4.04 -11.26 -5.08
C GLU A 299 3.75 -10.92 -3.61
N PHE A 300 2.56 -10.38 -3.33
CA PHE A 300 2.14 -10.01 -1.98
C PHE A 300 1.64 -11.21 -1.18
N LEU A 301 0.94 -12.13 -1.84
CA LEU A 301 0.47 -13.36 -1.19
C LEU A 301 1.64 -14.30 -0.88
N THR A 302 2.55 -14.48 -1.83
CA THR A 302 3.75 -15.32 -1.67
C THR A 302 4.57 -14.93 -0.46
N SER A 303 4.81 -13.64 -0.26
CA SER A 303 5.53 -13.14 0.93
C SER A 303 4.82 -13.47 2.24
N THR A 304 3.49 -13.57 2.23
CA THR A 304 2.69 -13.88 3.42
C THR A 304 2.70 -15.38 3.73
N VAL A 305 2.50 -16.21 2.69
CA VAL A 305 2.52 -17.67 2.83
C VAL A 305 3.92 -18.20 3.15
N SER A 306 4.98 -17.66 2.53
CA SER A 306 6.35 -18.11 2.77
C SER A 306 6.82 -17.83 4.20
N ARG A 307 6.45 -16.67 4.78
CA ARG A 307 6.73 -16.39 6.20
C ARG A 307 5.95 -17.31 7.13
N ALA A 308 4.69 -17.60 6.83
CA ALA A 308 3.91 -18.57 7.60
C ALA A 308 4.56 -19.96 7.58
N LEU A 309 4.96 -20.46 6.40
CA LEU A 309 5.72 -21.70 6.26
C LEU A 309 7.01 -21.69 7.10
N ASN A 310 7.77 -20.59 7.08
CA ASN A 310 8.99 -20.46 7.88
C ASN A 310 8.73 -20.54 9.40
N VAL A 311 7.68 -19.87 9.91
CA VAL A 311 7.27 -19.94 11.33
C VAL A 311 6.78 -21.34 11.72
N LEU A 312 6.20 -22.08 10.78
CA LEU A 312 5.85 -23.50 10.95
C LEU A 312 7.04 -24.45 10.78
N GLU A 313 8.27 -23.93 10.72
CA GLU A 313 9.52 -24.68 10.50
C GLU A 313 9.61 -25.43 9.16
N ARG A 314 8.69 -25.15 8.22
CA ARG A 314 8.68 -25.68 6.84
C ARG A 314 9.56 -24.82 5.92
N ARG A 315 10.83 -24.66 6.30
CA ARG A 315 11.77 -23.69 5.70
C ARG A 315 12.06 -23.98 4.23
N ASP A 316 12.27 -25.24 3.88
CA ASP A 316 12.60 -25.63 2.50
C ASP A 316 11.42 -25.38 1.57
N GLU A 317 10.20 -25.60 2.04
CA GLU A 317 8.97 -25.29 1.29
C GLU A 317 8.78 -23.78 1.12
N ALA A 318 9.12 -22.97 2.12
CA ALA A 318 9.09 -21.52 2.01
C ALA A 318 10.06 -21.01 0.92
N LYS A 319 11.29 -21.57 0.87
CA LYS A 319 12.29 -21.26 -0.17
C LYS A 319 11.86 -21.74 -1.55
N ALA A 320 11.32 -22.96 -1.64
CA ALA A 320 10.82 -23.53 -2.90
C ALA A 320 9.64 -22.72 -3.45
N LEU A 321 8.73 -22.26 -2.59
CA LEU A 321 7.62 -21.38 -2.96
C LEU A 321 8.12 -20.06 -3.55
N LEU A 322 9.07 -19.39 -2.89
CA LEU A 322 9.66 -18.16 -3.43
C LEU A 322 10.30 -18.40 -4.79
N ALA A 323 11.12 -19.44 -4.94
CA ALA A 323 11.78 -19.75 -6.21
C ALA A 323 10.81 -20.04 -7.34
N ARG A 324 9.73 -20.80 -7.06
CA ARG A 324 8.70 -21.09 -8.05
C ARG A 324 7.98 -19.82 -8.51
N VAL A 325 7.60 -18.96 -7.58
CA VAL A 325 6.92 -17.70 -7.92
C VAL A 325 7.87 -16.71 -8.59
N ASP A 326 9.14 -16.66 -8.17
CA ASP A 326 10.15 -15.81 -8.81
C ASP A 326 10.31 -16.15 -10.31
N ALA A 327 10.26 -17.43 -10.67
CA ALA A 327 10.28 -17.88 -12.05
C ALA A 327 9.07 -17.41 -12.89
N ALA A 328 7.97 -16.97 -12.24
CA ALA A 328 6.85 -16.34 -12.92
C ALA A 328 7.15 -14.90 -13.38
N PHE A 329 8.07 -14.20 -12.73
CA PHE A 329 8.43 -12.80 -13.03
C PHE A 329 9.62 -12.74 -14.01
N THR A 330 9.35 -12.98 -15.29
CA THR A 330 10.37 -12.98 -16.36
C THR A 330 10.87 -11.57 -16.70
N ASP A 331 10.00 -10.57 -16.62
CA ASP A 331 10.37 -9.16 -16.77
C ASP A 331 10.95 -8.60 -15.46
N ARG A 332 12.28 -8.50 -15.43
CA ARG A 332 13.04 -7.96 -14.30
C ARG A 332 13.09 -6.43 -14.26
N SER A 333 12.60 -5.74 -15.30
CA SER A 333 12.50 -4.27 -15.29
C SER A 333 11.30 -3.78 -14.48
N ASN A 334 10.34 -4.66 -14.20
CA ASN A 334 9.14 -4.34 -13.43
C ASN A 334 9.41 -4.33 -11.91
N ALA A 335 9.06 -3.22 -11.25
CA ALA A 335 9.16 -3.06 -9.79
C ALA A 335 8.37 -4.11 -8.99
N ARG A 336 7.36 -4.76 -9.58
CA ARG A 336 6.63 -5.88 -8.94
C ARG A 336 7.56 -7.04 -8.59
N SER A 337 8.56 -7.32 -9.44
CA SER A 337 9.55 -8.38 -9.19
C SER A 337 10.41 -8.13 -7.95
N LEU A 338 10.60 -6.86 -7.55
CA LEU A 338 11.32 -6.53 -6.32
C LEU A 338 10.57 -6.97 -5.05
N ASN A 339 9.24 -7.13 -5.09
CA ASN A 339 8.52 -7.65 -3.94
C ASN A 339 8.92 -9.12 -3.64
N ILE A 340 9.24 -9.91 -4.66
CA ILE A 340 9.77 -11.27 -4.49
C ILE A 340 11.19 -11.23 -3.92
N GLU A 341 12.04 -10.33 -4.42
CA GLU A 341 13.39 -10.08 -3.90
C GLU A 341 13.37 -9.66 -2.42
N GLY A 342 12.40 -8.85 -2.01
CA GLY A 342 12.16 -8.54 -0.59
C GLY A 342 11.84 -9.80 0.24
N GLY A 343 11.17 -10.78 -0.36
CA GLY A 343 11.00 -12.13 0.19
C GLY A 343 12.34 -12.84 0.46
N TYR A 344 13.27 -12.78 -0.49
CA TYR A 344 14.63 -13.32 -0.34
C TYR A 344 15.49 -12.60 0.70
N VAL A 345 15.18 -11.36 1.05
CA VAL A 345 15.80 -10.68 2.20
C VAL A 345 15.13 -11.10 3.51
N SER A 346 13.80 -11.11 3.55
CA SER A 346 13.03 -11.29 4.78
C SER A 346 13.10 -12.72 5.33
N LEU A 347 13.02 -13.77 4.50
CA LEU A 347 13.09 -15.16 4.99
C LEU A 347 14.40 -15.50 5.71
N PRO A 348 15.60 -15.31 5.13
CA PRO A 348 16.85 -15.60 5.83
C PRO A 348 17.04 -14.74 7.08
N SER A 349 16.45 -13.54 7.15
CA SER A 349 16.48 -12.70 8.36
C SER A 349 15.76 -13.35 9.55
N MET A 350 14.67 -14.09 9.31
CA MET A 350 13.91 -14.78 10.35
C MET A 350 14.72 -15.90 11.02
N ASP A 351 15.62 -16.52 10.26
CA ASP A 351 16.51 -17.60 10.69
C ASP A 351 17.94 -17.12 11.02
N ALA A 352 18.16 -15.81 11.10
CA ALA A 352 19.46 -15.21 11.39
C ALA A 352 20.60 -15.63 10.42
N LYS A 353 20.26 -15.89 9.15
CA LYS A 353 21.21 -16.21 8.07
C LYS A 353 21.78 -14.93 7.48
N TRP A 354 22.61 -14.24 8.25
CA TRP A 354 23.02 -12.86 7.96
C TRP A 354 23.77 -12.67 6.64
N ASP A 355 24.60 -13.62 6.24
CA ASP A 355 25.32 -13.53 4.96
C ASP A 355 24.35 -13.61 3.76
N GLU A 356 23.33 -14.48 3.83
CA GLU A 356 22.24 -14.54 2.84
C GLU A 356 21.45 -13.22 2.81
N VAL A 357 21.14 -12.64 3.99
CA VAL A 357 20.45 -11.35 4.09
C VAL A 357 21.25 -10.24 3.39
N ILE A 358 22.57 -10.17 3.64
CA ILE A 358 23.44 -9.16 3.02
C ILE A 358 23.45 -9.32 1.51
N ALA A 359 23.68 -10.54 1.01
CA ALA A 359 23.75 -10.81 -0.42
C ALA A 359 22.45 -10.44 -1.15
N HIS A 360 21.28 -10.84 -0.62
CA HIS A 360 20.00 -10.51 -1.23
C HIS A 360 19.64 -9.02 -1.10
N ALA A 361 20.01 -8.39 0.02
CA ALA A 361 19.78 -6.96 0.20
C ALA A 361 20.60 -6.12 -0.78
N ASP A 362 21.86 -6.49 -1.04
CA ASP A 362 22.72 -5.82 -2.03
C ASP A 362 22.10 -5.89 -3.43
N VAL A 363 21.60 -7.06 -3.85
CA VAL A 363 20.91 -7.24 -5.14
C VAL A 363 19.65 -6.38 -5.23
N PHE A 364 18.80 -6.42 -4.19
CA PHE A 364 17.58 -5.61 -4.14
C PHE A 364 17.90 -4.12 -4.26
N LEU A 365 18.85 -3.61 -3.47
CA LEU A 365 19.16 -2.18 -3.40
C LEU A 365 19.80 -1.67 -4.69
N ALA A 366 20.63 -2.47 -5.35
CA ALA A 366 21.18 -2.14 -6.66
C ALA A 366 20.07 -1.98 -7.71
N ARG A 367 19.16 -2.96 -7.80
CA ARG A 367 18.02 -2.91 -8.74
C ARG A 367 17.04 -1.79 -8.41
N ALA A 368 16.75 -1.57 -7.13
CA ALA A 368 15.88 -0.47 -6.71
C ALA A 368 16.45 0.90 -7.08
N LYS A 369 17.78 1.06 -7.02
CA LYS A 369 18.47 2.28 -7.46
C LYS A 369 18.31 2.51 -8.97
N GLU A 370 18.42 1.47 -9.78
CA GLU A 370 18.21 1.55 -11.24
C GLU A 370 16.77 1.95 -11.60
N MET A 371 15.79 1.42 -10.87
CA MET A 371 14.37 1.74 -11.05
C MET A 371 13.97 3.13 -10.50
N GLY A 372 14.82 3.75 -9.68
CA GLY A 372 14.61 5.08 -9.11
C GLY A 372 13.28 5.21 -8.38
N TYR A 373 12.51 6.26 -8.71
CA TYR A 373 11.25 6.56 -8.04
C TYR A 373 10.15 5.54 -8.28
N SER A 374 10.29 4.57 -9.18
CA SER A 374 9.33 3.48 -9.33
C SER A 374 9.26 2.57 -8.10
N VAL A 375 10.26 2.61 -7.21
CA VAL A 375 10.28 1.87 -5.94
C VAL A 375 9.92 2.79 -4.77
N ASN A 376 9.07 2.30 -3.87
CA ASN A 376 8.73 3.05 -2.65
C ASN A 376 9.95 3.17 -1.73
N SER A 377 10.16 4.37 -1.20
CA SER A 377 11.29 4.63 -0.31
C SER A 377 11.25 3.78 0.97
N SER A 378 10.06 3.48 1.51
CA SER A 378 9.91 2.56 2.65
C SER A 378 10.38 1.14 2.37
N ALA A 379 10.22 0.64 1.13
CA ALA A 379 10.74 -0.67 0.75
C ALA A 379 12.27 -0.66 0.75
N THR A 380 12.89 0.34 0.14
CA THR A 380 14.37 0.50 0.14
C THR A 380 14.93 0.63 1.55
N ALA A 381 14.31 1.46 2.40
CA ALA A 381 14.73 1.64 3.78
C ALA A 381 14.55 0.37 4.61
N THR A 382 13.47 -0.38 4.40
CA THR A 382 13.24 -1.66 5.10
C THR A 382 14.36 -2.66 4.77
N VAL A 383 14.69 -2.83 3.49
CA VAL A 383 15.79 -3.71 3.06
C VAL A 383 17.13 -3.22 3.57
N GLN A 384 17.39 -1.92 3.50
CA GLN A 384 18.60 -1.31 4.04
C GLN A 384 18.69 -1.48 5.57
N GLY A 385 17.58 -1.47 6.29
CA GLY A 385 17.51 -1.78 7.72
C GLY A 385 17.88 -3.24 8.02
N TYR A 386 17.37 -4.20 7.23
CA TYR A 386 17.78 -5.60 7.34
C TYR A 386 19.28 -5.79 7.05
N ARG A 387 19.79 -5.13 6.00
CA ARG A 387 21.21 -5.14 5.65
C ARG A 387 22.08 -4.59 6.77
N ALA A 388 21.75 -3.42 7.31
CA ALA A 388 22.49 -2.78 8.41
C ALA A 388 22.51 -3.67 9.67
N CYS A 389 21.37 -4.28 9.99
CA CYS A 389 21.25 -5.27 11.06
C CYS A 389 22.18 -6.47 10.82
N ALA A 390 22.13 -7.08 9.62
CA ALA A 390 22.95 -8.24 9.27
C ALA A 390 24.46 -7.92 9.28
N LEU A 391 24.88 -6.77 8.72
CA LEU A 391 26.28 -6.31 8.76
C LEU A 391 26.79 -6.13 10.20
N SER A 392 25.95 -5.56 11.08
CA SER A 392 26.29 -5.41 12.49
C SER A 392 26.45 -6.78 13.16
N ARG A 393 25.69 -7.79 12.74
CA ARG A 393 25.73 -9.15 13.30
C ARG A 393 26.89 -9.99 12.80
N THR A 394 27.46 -9.67 11.64
CA THR A 394 28.64 -10.34 11.08
C THR A 394 29.95 -9.63 11.37
N GLY A 395 29.94 -8.58 12.21
CA GLY A 395 31.15 -7.86 12.61
C GLY A 395 31.64 -6.81 11.59
N ARG A 396 30.88 -6.54 10.54
CA ARG A 396 31.19 -5.52 9.51
C ARG A 396 30.76 -4.12 9.96
N ALA A 397 31.37 -3.65 11.05
CA ALA A 397 30.91 -2.48 11.81
C ALA A 397 30.87 -1.16 11.01
N GLU A 398 31.89 -0.89 10.19
CA GLU A 398 31.97 0.35 9.41
C GLU A 398 30.84 0.44 8.37
N GLU A 399 30.61 -0.65 7.62
CA GLU A 399 29.53 -0.74 6.63
C GLU A 399 28.15 -0.71 7.29
N ALA A 400 28.01 -1.39 8.45
CA ALA A 400 26.79 -1.34 9.24
C ALA A 400 26.47 0.09 9.70
N GLN A 401 27.50 0.85 10.12
CA GLN A 401 27.34 2.23 10.55
C GLN A 401 26.91 3.13 9.39
N GLN A 402 27.51 2.98 8.20
CA GLN A 402 27.12 3.74 7.01
C GLN A 402 25.65 3.51 6.65
N ALA A 403 25.22 2.24 6.58
CA ALA A 403 23.84 1.87 6.27
C ALA A 403 22.87 2.35 7.38
N SER A 404 23.28 2.27 8.65
CA SER A 404 22.47 2.74 9.78
C SER A 404 22.27 4.26 9.75
N ASN A 405 23.30 5.03 9.40
CA ASN A 405 23.21 6.50 9.33
C ASN A 405 22.18 7.00 8.32
N GLU A 406 21.97 6.25 7.23
CA GLU A 406 20.91 6.55 6.26
C GLU A 406 19.53 6.39 6.88
N ILE A 407 19.26 5.24 7.49
CA ILE A 407 17.99 4.94 8.15
C ILE A 407 17.70 5.92 9.29
N MET A 408 18.70 6.21 10.13
CA MET A 408 18.52 7.09 11.28
C MET A 408 18.27 8.55 10.88
N ARG A 409 18.77 9.00 9.71
CA ARG A 409 18.43 10.32 9.17
C ARG A 409 16.97 10.41 8.71
N ALA A 410 16.40 9.29 8.25
CA ALA A 410 15.00 9.18 7.84
C ALA A 410 14.05 8.73 8.98
N ALA A 411 14.51 8.71 10.24
CA ALA A 411 13.76 8.10 11.35
C ALA A 411 12.39 8.75 11.62
N ARG A 412 12.19 10.03 11.26
CA ARG A 412 10.88 10.68 11.38
C ARG A 412 9.92 10.27 10.27
N GLN A 413 10.43 10.07 9.07
CA GLN A 413 9.66 9.59 7.93
C GLN A 413 9.31 8.12 8.10
N MET A 414 10.27 7.31 8.59
CA MET A 414 10.17 5.85 8.68
C MET A 414 10.48 5.33 10.09
N PRO A 415 9.67 5.71 11.10
CA PRO A 415 9.93 5.37 12.51
C PRO A 415 10.05 3.87 12.77
N SER A 416 9.22 3.04 12.14
CA SER A 416 9.27 1.59 12.33
C SER A 416 10.60 0.98 11.89
N VAL A 417 11.16 1.44 10.76
CA VAL A 417 12.43 0.92 10.23
C VAL A 417 13.58 1.28 11.16
N ALA A 418 13.63 2.54 11.61
CA ALA A 418 14.65 3.00 12.54
C ALA A 418 14.58 2.28 13.90
N LEU A 419 13.37 2.11 14.47
CA LEU A 419 13.20 1.37 15.71
C LEU A 419 13.59 -0.11 15.56
N ASN A 420 13.19 -0.78 14.48
CA ASN A 420 13.54 -2.17 14.22
C ASN A 420 15.06 -2.37 14.07
N LEU A 421 15.75 -1.43 13.41
CA LEU A 421 17.22 -1.46 13.30
C LEU A 421 17.89 -1.39 14.67
N VAL A 422 17.53 -0.40 15.47
CA VAL A 422 18.09 -0.18 16.82
C VAL A 422 17.80 -1.37 17.74
N ILE A 423 16.59 -1.94 17.63
CA ILE A 423 16.20 -3.17 18.35
C ILE A 423 17.06 -4.36 17.91
N CYS A 424 17.24 -4.58 16.60
CA CYS A 424 18.10 -5.66 16.11
C CYS A 424 19.54 -5.53 16.64
N ARG A 425 20.09 -4.30 16.66
CA ARG A 425 21.46 -4.04 17.09
C ARG A 425 21.65 -4.10 18.61
N GLY A 426 20.56 -4.26 19.38
CA GLY A 426 20.64 -4.32 20.85
C GLY A 426 20.92 -2.95 21.50
N GLU A 427 20.71 -1.85 20.77
CA GLU A 427 21.08 -0.50 21.19
C GLU A 427 20.00 0.12 22.10
N ILE A 428 19.81 -0.44 23.30
CA ILE A 428 18.71 -0.09 24.22
C ILE A 428 18.64 1.43 24.49
N ASN A 429 19.77 2.07 24.80
CA ASN A 429 19.81 3.50 25.14
C ASN A 429 19.46 4.40 23.94
N VAL A 430 19.88 4.02 22.74
CA VAL A 430 19.51 4.73 21.50
C VAL A 430 18.02 4.56 21.25
N GLY A 431 17.50 3.34 21.43
CA GLY A 431 16.09 3.02 21.22
C GLY A 431 15.16 3.76 22.16
N ARG A 432 15.53 3.90 23.43
CA ARG A 432 14.80 4.71 24.42
C ARG A 432 14.70 6.17 23.99
N LYS A 433 15.85 6.79 23.64
CA LYS A 433 15.90 8.20 23.20
C LYS A 433 15.09 8.41 21.91
N LEU A 434 15.25 7.52 20.93
CA LEU A 434 14.50 7.57 19.68
C LEU A 434 13.00 7.47 19.95
N LEU A 435 12.57 6.48 20.72
CA LEU A 435 11.15 6.25 20.99
C LEU A 435 10.51 7.42 21.75
N VAL A 436 11.20 8.00 22.75
CA VAL A 436 10.74 9.23 23.43
C VAL A 436 10.61 10.39 22.45
N SER A 437 11.58 10.59 21.55
CA SER A 437 11.52 11.63 20.52
C SER A 437 10.32 11.41 19.60
N LEU A 438 10.07 10.18 19.15
CA LEU A 438 8.96 9.86 18.25
C LEU A 438 7.58 9.97 18.91
N LEU A 439 7.48 9.72 20.23
CA LEU A 439 6.26 9.93 21.00
C LEU A 439 5.93 11.44 21.13
N SER A 440 6.96 12.27 21.24
CA SER A 440 6.80 13.73 21.35
C SER A 440 6.33 14.37 20.04
N ASP A 441 6.71 13.80 18.90
CA ASP A 441 6.32 14.29 17.57
C ASP A 441 4.95 13.73 17.16
N GLU A 442 4.00 14.62 16.94
CA GLU A 442 2.64 14.27 16.55
C GLU A 442 2.56 13.44 15.26
N ALA A 443 3.47 13.67 14.31
CA ALA A 443 3.46 12.98 13.03
C ALA A 443 3.84 11.50 13.17
N THR A 444 4.63 11.13 14.18
CA THR A 444 5.15 9.77 14.39
C THR A 444 4.55 9.06 15.60
N ARG A 445 3.78 9.79 16.41
CA ARG A 445 3.25 9.34 17.69
C ARG A 445 2.42 8.06 17.60
N ASP A 446 1.59 7.92 16.57
CA ASP A 446 0.73 6.74 16.38
C ASP A 446 1.57 5.46 16.21
N THR A 447 2.61 5.53 15.39
CA THR A 447 3.57 4.45 15.19
C THR A 447 4.34 4.17 16.48
N ALA A 448 4.86 5.21 17.13
CA ALA A 448 5.63 5.09 18.36
C ALA A 448 4.81 4.47 19.50
N LEU A 449 3.53 4.84 19.62
CA LEU A 449 2.63 4.28 20.62
C LEU A 449 2.40 2.78 20.43
N ARG A 450 2.52 2.23 19.20
CA ARG A 450 2.44 0.77 18.97
C ARG A 450 3.64 0.03 19.55
N TYR A 451 4.83 0.64 19.60
CA TYR A 451 6.04 0.01 20.15
C TYR A 451 6.07 -0.07 21.68
N VAL A 452 5.20 0.67 22.38
CA VAL A 452 5.08 0.58 23.85
C VAL A 452 3.93 -0.30 24.32
N GLN A 453 3.11 -0.81 23.40
CA GLN A 453 2.00 -1.69 23.78
C GLN A 453 2.51 -3.06 24.22
N PRO A 454 1.81 -3.73 25.15
CA PRO A 454 2.12 -5.11 25.49
C PRO A 454 1.94 -6.02 24.26
N PHE A 455 2.82 -7.01 24.15
CA PHE A 455 2.77 -8.03 23.11
C PHE A 455 3.21 -9.39 23.67
N THR A 456 2.72 -10.49 23.09
CA THR A 456 3.20 -11.85 23.35
C THR A 456 4.13 -12.33 22.24
N VAL A 457 4.89 -13.39 22.49
CA VAL A 457 5.63 -14.13 21.45
C VAL A 457 5.28 -15.60 21.65
N GLU A 458 4.52 -16.18 20.73
CA GLU A 458 4.04 -17.56 20.85
C GLU A 458 5.01 -18.57 20.23
N ARG A 459 5.56 -18.24 19.05
CA ARG A 459 6.58 -19.06 18.38
C ARG A 459 7.84 -18.24 18.16
N GLU A 460 8.95 -18.74 18.71
CA GLU A 460 10.22 -18.03 18.64
C GLU A 460 11.00 -18.37 17.37
N THR A 461 11.02 -17.44 16.41
CA THR A 461 12.04 -17.41 15.35
C THR A 461 13.40 -16.95 15.90
N ALA A 462 14.49 -17.21 15.19
CA ALA A 462 15.81 -16.70 15.60
C ALA A 462 15.81 -15.17 15.70
N TRP A 463 15.12 -14.50 14.78
CA TRP A 463 14.87 -13.06 14.84
C TRP A 463 14.13 -12.62 16.10
N SER A 464 13.07 -13.32 16.50
CA SER A 464 12.30 -12.94 17.68
C SER A 464 13.10 -13.11 18.98
N ARG A 465 13.92 -14.17 19.10
CA ARG A 465 14.87 -14.36 20.23
C ARG A 465 15.87 -13.22 20.33
N LEU A 466 16.30 -12.71 19.18
CA LEU A 466 17.25 -11.63 19.05
C LEU A 466 16.67 -10.28 19.50
N THR A 467 15.44 -9.98 19.07
CA THR A 467 14.87 -8.64 19.12
C THR A 467 13.95 -8.41 20.31
N THR A 468 13.22 -9.44 20.76
CA THR A 468 12.23 -9.33 21.84
C THR A 468 12.81 -8.82 23.15
N PRO A 469 13.98 -9.28 23.63
CA PRO A 469 14.54 -8.77 24.89
C PRO A 469 14.85 -7.26 24.82
N THR A 470 15.48 -6.82 23.72
CA THR A 470 15.80 -5.41 23.48
C THR A 470 14.54 -4.56 23.39
N TRP A 471 13.53 -5.01 22.63
CA TRP A 471 12.26 -4.29 22.51
C TRP A 471 11.60 -4.16 23.89
N LYS A 472 11.43 -5.25 24.64
CA LYS A 472 10.85 -5.21 26.00
C LYS A 472 11.62 -4.26 26.93
N ALA A 473 12.95 -4.26 26.87
CA ALA A 473 13.81 -3.40 27.69
C ALA A 473 13.71 -1.90 27.33
N ILE A 474 13.42 -1.58 26.06
CA ILE A 474 13.14 -0.21 25.60
C ILE A 474 11.73 0.20 26.06
N ALA A 475 10.71 -0.61 25.74
CA ALA A 475 9.30 -0.30 26.02
C ALA A 475 8.99 -0.17 27.52
N ALA A 476 9.66 -0.96 28.36
CA ALA A 476 9.48 -0.94 29.82
C ALA A 476 10.28 0.17 30.54
N ALA A 477 11.13 0.92 29.84
CA ALA A 477 11.96 1.97 30.45
C ALA A 477 11.07 3.07 31.07
N PRO A 478 11.33 3.53 32.31
CA PRO A 478 10.48 4.52 32.98
C PRO A 478 10.24 5.79 32.17
N GLU A 479 11.28 6.32 31.52
CA GLU A 479 11.22 7.52 30.69
C GLU A 479 10.37 7.32 29.41
N VAL A 480 10.40 6.12 28.83
CA VAL A 480 9.59 5.76 27.66
C VAL A 480 8.12 5.63 28.06
N ARG A 481 7.85 4.92 29.16
CA ARG A 481 6.49 4.77 29.69
C ARG A 481 5.87 6.10 30.06
N ALA A 482 6.60 6.95 30.77
CA ALA A 482 6.14 8.29 31.13
C ALA A 482 5.86 9.16 29.88
N ALA A 483 6.72 9.09 28.86
CA ALA A 483 6.50 9.78 27.60
C ALA A 483 5.24 9.27 26.87
N ALA A 484 5.02 7.95 26.84
CA ALA A 484 3.85 7.34 26.22
C ALA A 484 2.55 7.70 26.96
N GLU A 485 2.54 7.59 28.29
CA GLU A 485 1.40 7.93 29.13
C GLU A 485 1.08 9.43 29.14
N LYS A 486 2.01 10.30 28.69
CA LYS A 486 1.72 11.72 28.43
C LYS A 486 0.90 11.95 27.16
N VAL A 487 1.08 11.13 26.13
CA VAL A 487 0.52 11.35 24.78
C VAL A 487 -0.47 10.28 24.33
N GLY A 488 -0.71 9.28 25.16
CA GLY A 488 -1.57 8.14 24.84
C GLY A 488 -1.87 7.30 26.07
N ARG A 489 -2.10 6.01 25.85
CA ARG A 489 -2.20 5.00 26.92
C ARG A 489 -1.47 3.72 26.54
N ILE A 490 -1.01 3.02 27.57
CA ILE A 490 -0.47 1.66 27.47
C ILE A 490 -1.60 0.72 27.91
N LEU A 491 -1.97 -0.22 27.04
CA LEU A 491 -3.04 -1.16 27.34
C LEU A 491 -2.60 -2.19 28.40
N PRO A 492 -3.53 -2.75 29.19
CA PRO A 492 -3.19 -3.70 30.25
C PRO A 492 -2.82 -5.09 29.73
N ALA A 493 -3.24 -5.43 28.51
CA ALA A 493 -2.99 -6.70 27.86
C ALA A 493 -2.80 -6.51 26.35
N PRO A 494 -2.07 -7.43 25.69
CA PRO A 494 -1.98 -7.45 24.24
C PRO A 494 -3.36 -7.60 23.59
N LEU A 495 -3.60 -6.86 22.51
CA LEU A 495 -4.80 -6.97 21.70
C LEU A 495 -4.44 -7.41 20.27
N LEU A 496 -5.38 -8.07 19.60
CA LEU A 496 -5.27 -8.44 18.18
C LEU A 496 -4.09 -9.38 17.84
N GLU A 497 -3.67 -10.23 18.78
CA GLU A 497 -2.52 -11.13 18.57
C GLU A 497 -2.87 -12.56 18.17
N THR A 498 -4.09 -12.98 18.45
CA THR A 498 -4.58 -14.35 18.22
C THR A 498 -5.98 -14.31 17.60
N LEU A 499 -6.40 -15.42 17.00
CA LEU A 499 -7.77 -15.54 16.51
C LEU A 499 -8.79 -15.37 17.64
N PRO A 500 -9.90 -14.64 17.40
CA PRO A 500 -11.00 -14.59 18.35
C PRO A 500 -11.52 -15.99 18.66
N PRO A 501 -11.81 -16.31 19.94
CA PRO A 501 -12.48 -17.55 20.31
C PRO A 501 -13.76 -17.77 19.49
N GLY A 502 -13.91 -18.99 18.93
CA GLY A 502 -15.07 -19.37 18.13
C GLY A 502 -15.03 -18.93 16.66
N PHE A 503 -14.02 -18.16 16.23
CA PHE A 503 -13.81 -17.90 14.80
C PHE A 503 -13.14 -19.11 14.14
N ASP A 504 -13.81 -19.67 13.13
CA ASP A 504 -13.27 -20.75 12.30
C ASP A 504 -12.74 -20.16 10.98
N PRO A 505 -11.41 -20.11 10.77
CA PRO A 505 -10.84 -19.53 9.56
C PRO A 505 -11.12 -20.38 8.30
N TYR A 506 -11.46 -21.66 8.47
CA TYR A 506 -11.68 -22.63 7.38
C TYR A 506 -13.12 -22.70 6.90
N ARG A 507 -14.05 -21.99 7.55
CA ARG A 507 -15.47 -22.05 7.20
C ARG A 507 -15.70 -21.54 5.77
N LEU A 508 -16.11 -22.46 4.90
CA LEU A 508 -16.66 -22.18 3.58
C LEU A 508 -18.04 -21.50 3.68
N PRO A 509 -18.43 -20.70 2.68
CA PRO A 509 -19.73 -20.06 2.68
C PRO A 509 -20.84 -21.12 2.55
N PRO A 510 -22.03 -20.90 3.15
CA PRO A 510 -23.13 -21.86 3.10
C PRO A 510 -23.53 -22.28 1.68
N SER A 511 -23.36 -21.40 0.68
CA SER A 511 -23.70 -21.64 -0.73
C SER A 511 -22.84 -22.72 -1.41
N GLN A 512 -21.65 -23.03 -0.90
CA GLN A 512 -20.78 -24.10 -1.43
C GLN A 512 -20.94 -25.44 -0.71
N ARG A 513 -21.78 -25.52 0.34
CA ARG A 513 -22.03 -26.78 1.07
C ARG A 513 -23.06 -27.69 0.38
N GLY A 514 -23.71 -27.24 -0.70
CA GLY A 514 -24.90 -27.86 -1.29
C GLY A 514 -24.75 -28.46 -2.70
N GLY A 515 -23.55 -28.79 -3.15
CA GLY A 515 -23.33 -29.40 -4.48
C GLY A 515 -23.27 -30.93 -4.53
N GLY A 516 -23.36 -31.61 -3.38
CA GLY A 516 -23.13 -33.05 -3.31
C GLY A 516 -24.06 -33.75 -2.34
N ALA A 517 -25.33 -33.92 -2.72
CA ALA A 517 -26.20 -35.02 -2.27
C ALA A 517 -27.57 -34.94 -2.96
N THR A 518 -27.66 -35.37 -4.22
CA THR A 518 -28.79 -36.17 -4.75
C THR A 518 -28.37 -36.76 -6.10
N SER A 519 -27.80 -37.96 -6.06
CA SER A 519 -27.90 -38.96 -7.14
C SER A 519 -27.93 -40.34 -6.49
#